data_AF-A0A2N3N7H2-F1
#
_entry.id   AF-A0A2N3N7H2-F1
#
_cell.length_a   1.000
_cell.length_b   1.000
_cell.length_c   1.000
_cell.angle_alpha   90.00
_cell.angle_beta   90.00
_cell.angle_gamma   90.00
#
_symmetry.space_group_name_H-M   'P 1'
#
loop_
_entity.id
_entity.type
_entity.pdbx_description
1 polymer ?
#
loop_
_entity_poly.entity_id
_entity_poly.type
_entity_poly.pdbx_seq_one_letter_code
_entity_poly.pdbx_strand_id
1 'polypeptide(L)'
;MAFKVWPPKASQVWVLVCNLGTSSRPPTTVDITPLTPNRGSVIFALTICVLASCRSTSESAYSLIKTDQVFFQKFLGDECYNASKPFVPNEYRIGLSGSCRIKDDVTACKSHYPRINWVTLFEEDVTAANATVDQRAILDQCVGTLHEKGVNHGLTNRLAAAMFALLIISVFLNAGALAAAAWCGSGFGKSVFIIELVDEMILVTCIGIFIGIGNHEIGGYYPDTLRLRDIDDKAILGVGFWLLIAMFTTRAISHPFLFIITLIVALLILILPLIILWFCCSSEDSRDETVVTVRSRVEHIWVEESEK
;
A
#
# COMPACT_ATOMS: atom_id res chain seq x y z
N MET A 1 25.42 -27.09 -42.09
CA MET A 1 25.41 -27.00 -40.62
C MET A 1 24.47 -25.88 -40.23
N ALA A 2 23.31 -26.22 -39.66
CA ALA A 2 22.31 -25.26 -39.22
C ALA A 2 22.51 -24.98 -37.72
N PHE A 3 22.84 -23.75 -37.35
CA PHE A 3 22.77 -23.30 -35.96
C PHE A 3 21.47 -22.54 -35.75
N LYS A 4 20.60 -23.19 -34.98
CA LYS A 4 19.29 -22.74 -34.54
C LYS A 4 19.50 -21.76 -33.38
N VAL A 5 19.43 -20.46 -33.64
CA VAL A 5 19.41 -19.42 -32.60
C VAL A 5 18.01 -19.43 -31.97
N TRP A 6 17.90 -20.00 -30.78
CA TRP A 6 16.72 -19.83 -29.93
C TRP A 6 16.73 -18.41 -29.34
N PRO A 7 15.59 -17.72 -29.24
CA PRO A 7 15.53 -16.45 -28.53
C PRO A 7 15.78 -16.67 -27.04
N PRO A 8 16.42 -15.72 -26.33
CA PRO A 8 16.52 -15.79 -24.88
C PRO A 8 15.10 -15.75 -24.31
N LYS A 9 14.80 -16.71 -23.43
CA LYS A 9 13.52 -16.76 -22.71
C LYS A 9 13.32 -15.42 -22.02
N ALA A 10 12.19 -14.75 -22.28
CA ALA A 10 11.83 -13.45 -21.74
C ALA A 10 12.09 -13.36 -20.21
N SER A 11 11.94 -14.47 -19.48
CA SER A 11 12.26 -14.62 -18.04
C SER A 11 13.64 -14.08 -17.62
N GLN A 12 14.68 -14.11 -18.47
CA GLN A 12 16.02 -13.67 -18.09
C GLN A 12 16.23 -12.15 -18.18
N VAL A 13 15.48 -11.45 -19.04
CA VAL A 13 15.55 -9.99 -19.14
C VAL A 13 14.86 -9.34 -17.94
N TRP A 14 13.77 -9.93 -17.44
CA TRP A 14 13.03 -9.45 -16.27
C TRP A 14 13.83 -9.52 -14.97
N VAL A 15 14.57 -10.62 -14.78
CA VAL A 15 15.47 -10.81 -13.64
C VAL A 15 16.63 -9.83 -13.67
N LEU A 16 17.07 -9.38 -14.85
CA LEU A 16 18.15 -8.40 -14.98
C LEU A 16 17.70 -7.00 -14.51
N VAL A 17 16.49 -6.58 -14.88
CA VAL A 17 15.97 -5.24 -14.51
C VAL A 17 15.64 -5.14 -13.01
N CYS A 18 15.08 -6.19 -12.41
CA CYS A 18 14.86 -6.23 -10.96
C CYS A 18 16.11 -6.71 -10.15
N ASN A 19 17.26 -7.06 -10.76
CA ASN A 19 18.53 -7.30 -10.03
C ASN A 19 19.55 -6.16 -10.15
N LEU A 20 19.35 -5.21 -11.07
CA LEU A 20 20.24 -4.05 -11.19
C LEU A 20 20.24 -3.17 -9.91
N GLY A 21 19.25 -3.32 -9.03
CA GLY A 21 19.18 -2.65 -7.73
C GLY A 21 19.89 -3.35 -6.56
N THR A 22 20.41 -4.58 -6.74
CA THR A 22 20.93 -5.41 -5.63
C THR A 22 22.42 -5.78 -5.73
N SER A 23 23.13 -5.38 -6.79
CA SER A 23 24.55 -5.69 -6.94
C SER A 23 25.46 -4.69 -6.21
N SER A 24 25.98 -5.10 -5.04
CA SER A 24 27.09 -4.45 -4.34
C SER A 24 28.48 -4.83 -4.88
N ARG A 25 28.57 -5.57 -6.00
CA ARG A 25 29.84 -5.86 -6.68
C ARG A 25 30.09 -4.90 -7.84
N PRO A 26 31.31 -4.34 -7.97
CA PRO A 26 31.67 -3.53 -9.12
C PRO A 26 31.64 -4.43 -10.37
N PRO A 27 30.91 -4.07 -11.43
CA PRO A 27 30.88 -4.86 -12.64
C PRO A 27 32.21 -4.73 -13.37
N THR A 28 32.87 -5.87 -13.60
CA THR A 28 33.85 -5.99 -14.68
C THR A 28 33.14 -5.70 -16.00
N THR A 29 33.50 -4.54 -16.57
CA THR A 29 33.33 -4.11 -17.97
C THR A 29 32.45 -5.00 -18.83
N VAL A 30 31.14 -4.78 -18.73
CA VAL A 30 30.19 -5.11 -19.78
C VAL A 30 30.00 -3.81 -20.57
N ASP A 31 30.33 -3.83 -21.86
CA ASP A 31 30.04 -2.72 -22.78
C ASP A 31 28.52 -2.54 -22.85
N ILE A 32 28.02 -1.55 -22.11
CA ILE A 32 26.64 -1.08 -22.20
C ILE A 32 26.65 0.03 -23.23
N THR A 33 26.33 -0.31 -24.49
CA THR A 33 25.83 0.70 -25.44
C THR A 33 24.65 1.42 -24.78
N PRO A 34 24.65 2.76 -24.70
CA PRO A 34 23.56 3.50 -24.07
C PRO A 34 22.34 3.43 -25.01
N LEU A 35 21.52 2.40 -24.83
CA LEU A 35 20.11 2.46 -25.18
C LEU A 35 19.55 3.60 -24.34
N THR A 36 19.36 4.77 -24.96
CA THR A 36 18.58 5.85 -24.35
C THR A 36 17.27 5.22 -23.88
N PRO A 37 17.05 5.06 -22.56
CA PRO A 37 15.90 4.33 -22.10
C PRO A 37 14.69 5.19 -22.46
N ASN A 38 13.89 4.71 -23.41
CA ASN A 38 12.56 5.28 -23.63
C ASN A 38 11.87 5.27 -22.26
N ARG A 39 11.46 6.45 -21.78
CA ARG A 39 10.95 6.65 -20.41
C ARG A 39 9.83 5.67 -20.04
N GLY A 40 9.04 5.21 -21.02
CA GLY A 40 8.02 4.17 -20.85
C GLY A 40 8.55 2.79 -20.42
N SER A 41 9.76 2.40 -20.82
CA SER A 41 10.36 1.11 -20.43
C SER A 41 10.74 1.06 -18.96
N VAL A 42 11.11 2.20 -18.36
CA VAL A 42 11.47 2.29 -16.94
C VAL A 42 10.22 2.16 -16.08
N ILE A 43 9.16 2.90 -16.40
CA ILE A 43 7.89 2.87 -15.66
C ILE A 43 7.29 1.46 -15.65
N PHE A 44 7.25 0.82 -16.83
CA PHE A 44 6.74 -0.54 -16.98
C PHE A 44 7.48 -1.54 -16.09
N ALA A 45 8.82 -1.46 -16.04
CA ALA A 45 9.62 -2.34 -15.20
C ALA A 45 9.37 -2.11 -13.70
N LEU A 46 9.24 -0.84 -13.28
CA LEU A 46 8.95 -0.50 -11.89
C LEU A 46 7.61 -1.08 -11.44
N THR A 47 6.55 -0.98 -12.24
CA THR A 47 5.23 -1.53 -11.90
C THR A 47 5.29 -3.04 -11.71
N ILE A 48 6.04 -3.74 -12.55
CA ILE A 48 6.22 -5.19 -12.44
C ILE A 48 6.99 -5.56 -11.19
N CYS A 49 8.10 -4.87 -10.85
CA CYS A 49 8.83 -5.20 -9.63
C CYS A 49 7.97 -4.95 -8.37
N VAL A 50 7.11 -3.91 -8.36
CA VAL A 50 6.14 -3.70 -7.27
C VAL A 50 5.08 -4.81 -7.22
N LEU A 51 4.53 -5.22 -8.36
CA LEU A 51 3.57 -6.32 -8.44
C LEU A 51 4.17 -7.64 -7.95
N ALA A 52 5.41 -7.96 -8.35
CA ALA A 52 6.12 -9.19 -8.00
C ALA A 52 6.69 -9.19 -6.57
N SER A 53 6.55 -8.09 -5.83
CA SER A 53 7.14 -7.90 -4.51
C SER A 53 6.87 -9.09 -3.56
N CYS A 54 7.95 -9.53 -2.90
CA CYS A 54 7.96 -10.59 -1.88
C CYS A 54 7.45 -11.97 -2.30
N ARG A 55 7.39 -12.28 -3.60
CA ARG A 55 7.11 -13.65 -4.07
C ARG A 55 8.31 -14.60 -3.90
N SER A 56 9.53 -14.08 -4.02
CA SER A 56 10.79 -14.81 -3.85
C SER A 56 11.80 -14.00 -3.04
N THR A 57 12.91 -14.63 -2.66
CA THR A 57 13.98 -14.00 -1.87
C THR A 57 14.60 -12.79 -2.59
N SER A 58 14.83 -12.88 -3.91
CA SER A 58 15.33 -11.77 -4.72
C SER A 58 14.33 -10.62 -4.84
N GLU A 59 13.03 -10.93 -4.87
CA GLU A 59 11.95 -9.94 -4.99
C GLU A 59 11.58 -9.30 -3.65
N SER A 60 12.12 -9.81 -2.54
CA SER A 60 11.86 -9.28 -1.20
C SER A 60 12.35 -7.84 -1.02
N ALA A 61 13.35 -7.41 -1.78
CA ALA A 61 13.88 -6.04 -1.75
C ALA A 61 12.84 -5.00 -2.19
N TYR A 62 11.82 -5.40 -2.93
CA TYR A 62 10.76 -4.54 -3.46
C TYR A 62 9.50 -4.52 -2.59
N SER A 63 9.63 -4.87 -1.31
CA SER A 63 8.48 -4.93 -0.39
C SER A 63 7.76 -3.59 -0.29
N LEU A 64 6.44 -3.64 -0.15
CA LEU A 64 5.61 -2.45 0.08
C LEU A 64 5.65 -2.03 1.54
N ILE A 65 5.62 -3.00 2.44
CA ILE A 65 5.77 -2.79 3.88
C ILE A 65 7.03 -3.51 4.35
N LYS A 66 7.75 -2.83 5.24
CA LYS A 66 8.87 -3.37 5.97
C LYS A 66 8.59 -3.14 7.46
N THR A 67 8.59 -4.20 8.25
CA THR A 67 8.45 -4.10 9.71
C THR A 67 9.65 -4.77 10.35
N ASP A 68 10.35 -4.02 11.21
CA ASP A 68 11.56 -4.48 11.89
C ASP A 68 11.32 -4.68 13.39
N GLN A 69 12.34 -5.20 14.09
CA GLN A 69 12.31 -5.40 15.53
C GLN A 69 12.01 -4.11 16.31
N VAL A 70 12.45 -2.95 15.83
CA VAL A 70 12.21 -1.66 16.51
C VAL A 70 10.74 -1.28 16.42
N PHE A 71 10.13 -1.48 15.25
CA PHE A 71 8.69 -1.34 15.07
C PHE A 71 7.93 -2.29 15.99
N PHE A 72 8.29 -3.58 16.03
CA PHE A 72 7.63 -4.55 16.91
C PHE A 72 7.74 -4.20 18.38
N GLN A 73 8.92 -3.77 18.85
CA GLN A 73 9.12 -3.39 20.24
C GLN A 73 8.23 -2.19 20.62
N LYS A 74 8.23 -1.14 19.79
CA LYS A 74 7.39 0.05 20.03
C LYS A 74 5.90 -0.27 19.98
N PHE A 75 5.52 -1.20 19.12
CA PHE A 75 4.14 -1.53 18.86
C PHE A 75 3.55 -2.49 19.90
N LEU A 76 4.23 -3.59 20.16
CA LEU A 76 3.76 -4.66 21.05
C LEU A 76 3.99 -4.33 22.53
N GLY A 77 4.90 -3.38 22.80
CA GLY A 77 5.39 -3.11 24.14
C GLY A 77 6.47 -4.10 24.58
N ASP A 78 7.25 -3.73 25.59
CA ASP A 78 8.46 -4.47 25.99
C ASP A 78 8.17 -5.90 26.46
N GLU A 79 7.11 -6.11 27.24
CA GLU A 79 6.75 -7.44 27.75
C GLU A 79 6.41 -8.41 26.61
N CYS A 80 5.55 -7.96 25.70
CA CYS A 80 5.11 -8.76 24.57
C CYS A 80 6.22 -9.01 23.56
N TYR A 81 7.02 -7.99 23.28
CA TYR A 81 8.16 -8.10 22.41
C TYR A 81 9.20 -9.08 22.98
N ASN A 82 9.54 -8.98 24.26
CA ASN A 82 10.51 -9.90 24.87
C ASN A 82 10.02 -11.36 24.88
N ALA A 83 8.72 -11.59 25.07
CA ALA A 83 8.13 -12.92 25.00
C ALA A 83 8.11 -13.50 23.57
N SER A 84 7.89 -12.66 22.55
CA SER A 84 7.77 -13.08 21.14
C SER A 84 9.09 -13.12 20.38
N LYS A 85 10.08 -12.31 20.78
CA LYS A 85 11.39 -12.15 20.13
C LYS A 85 12.10 -13.46 19.74
N PRO A 86 12.10 -14.55 20.55
CA PRO A 86 12.76 -15.80 20.16
C PRO A 86 12.12 -16.47 18.94
N PHE A 87 10.84 -16.22 18.71
CA PHE A 87 10.01 -16.95 17.75
C PHE A 87 9.84 -16.16 16.45
N VAL A 88 9.64 -14.85 16.55
CA VAL A 88 9.42 -13.97 15.39
C VAL A 88 10.71 -13.67 14.62
N PRO A 89 10.63 -13.42 13.30
CA PRO A 89 11.76 -12.98 12.49
C PRO A 89 12.20 -11.55 12.85
N ASN A 90 13.47 -11.25 12.53
CA ASN A 90 14.06 -9.92 12.70
C ASN A 90 13.34 -8.85 11.84
N GLU A 91 12.88 -9.23 10.66
CA GLU A 91 12.17 -8.33 9.75
C GLU A 91 11.09 -9.10 8.99
N TYR A 92 9.92 -8.49 8.81
CA TYR A 92 8.94 -8.91 7.82
C TYR A 92 8.94 -7.94 6.65
N ARG A 93 8.84 -8.52 5.46
CA ARG A 93 8.69 -7.80 4.20
C ARG A 93 7.43 -8.25 3.51
N ILE A 94 6.49 -7.34 3.32
CA ILE A 94 5.19 -7.67 2.75
C ILE A 94 5.05 -6.96 1.42
N GLY A 95 4.67 -7.75 0.41
CA GLY A 95 4.41 -7.28 -0.94
C GLY A 95 2.99 -7.65 -1.36
N LEU A 96 2.67 -7.35 -2.62
CA LEU A 96 1.38 -7.70 -3.20
C LEU A 96 1.27 -9.17 -3.60
N SER A 97 2.40 -9.82 -3.92
CA SER A 97 2.42 -11.21 -4.40
C SER A 97 2.93 -12.20 -3.36
N GLY A 98 3.26 -11.73 -2.16
CA GLY A 98 3.74 -12.57 -1.09
C GLY A 98 4.25 -11.80 0.12
N SER A 99 4.80 -12.54 1.06
CA SER A 99 5.45 -12.04 2.25
C SER A 99 6.72 -12.83 2.51
N CYS A 100 7.73 -12.15 3.06
CA CYS A 100 9.00 -12.74 3.43
C CYS A 100 9.29 -12.47 4.90
N ARG A 101 9.85 -13.47 5.56
CA ARG A 101 10.35 -13.45 6.94
C ARG A 101 11.88 -13.50 6.86
N ILE A 102 12.54 -12.59 7.57
CA ILE A 102 14.01 -12.53 7.61
C ILE A 102 14.45 -12.78 9.04
N LYS A 103 15.11 -13.91 9.27
CA LYS A 103 15.64 -14.31 10.58
C LYS A 103 17.09 -14.72 10.42
N ASP A 104 17.99 -14.05 11.15
CA ASP A 104 19.43 -14.32 11.15
C ASP A 104 20.03 -14.45 9.74
N ASP A 105 19.75 -13.44 8.89
CA ASP A 105 20.13 -13.35 7.47
C ASP A 105 19.52 -14.40 6.53
N VAL A 106 18.69 -15.32 7.05
CA VAL A 106 17.92 -16.26 6.23
C VAL A 106 16.58 -15.63 5.85
N THR A 107 16.33 -15.53 4.55
CA THR A 107 15.06 -15.02 4.00
C THR A 107 14.17 -16.17 3.56
N ALA A 108 13.00 -16.30 4.16
CA ALA A 108 11.97 -17.27 3.78
C ALA A 108 10.74 -16.55 3.24
N CYS A 109 10.40 -16.76 1.97
CA CYS A 109 9.26 -16.12 1.31
C CYS A 109 8.13 -17.11 1.04
N LYS A 110 6.90 -16.64 1.20
CA LYS A 110 5.67 -17.37 0.90
C LYS A 110 4.86 -16.54 -0.07
N SER A 111 4.64 -17.09 -1.27
CA SER A 111 3.72 -16.47 -2.22
C SER A 111 2.29 -16.68 -1.76
N HIS A 112 1.48 -15.64 -1.86
CA HIS A 112 0.05 -15.68 -1.58
C HIS A 112 -0.67 -14.63 -2.43
N TYR A 113 -1.99 -14.77 -2.55
CA TYR A 113 -2.84 -13.73 -3.12
C TYR A 113 -2.74 -12.46 -2.25
N PRO A 114 -2.82 -11.23 -2.80
CA PRO A 114 -2.56 -9.97 -2.09
C PRO A 114 -3.19 -9.89 -0.71
N ARG A 115 -2.32 -9.85 0.31
CA ARG A 115 -2.64 -9.65 1.72
C ARG A 115 -1.58 -8.74 2.29
N ILE A 116 -1.98 -7.54 2.68
CA ILE A 116 -1.09 -6.55 3.29
C ILE A 116 -1.46 -6.48 4.76
N ASN A 117 -1.11 -7.53 5.51
CA ASN A 117 -1.43 -7.63 6.92
C ASN A 117 -0.27 -8.31 7.65
N TRP A 118 0.46 -7.52 8.42
CA TRP A 118 1.60 -8.00 9.18
C TRP A 118 1.17 -8.68 10.51
N VAL A 119 0.02 -8.29 11.08
CA VAL A 119 -0.52 -8.85 12.33
C VAL A 119 -0.81 -10.33 12.16
N THR A 120 -1.46 -10.72 11.06
CA THR A 120 -1.72 -12.14 10.74
C THR A 120 -0.44 -12.95 10.58
N LEU A 121 0.64 -12.37 10.04
CA LEU A 121 1.94 -13.05 9.94
C LEU A 121 2.59 -13.22 11.32
N PHE A 122 2.47 -12.21 12.18
CA PHE A 122 2.91 -12.28 13.56
C PHE A 122 2.14 -13.34 14.35
N GLU A 123 0.82 -13.38 14.22
CA GLU A 123 -0.04 -14.40 14.86
C GLU A 123 0.29 -15.81 14.36
N GLU A 124 0.50 -16.01 13.05
CA GLU A 124 0.96 -17.30 12.49
C GLU A 124 2.28 -17.75 13.14
N ASP A 125 3.23 -16.84 13.33
CA ASP A 125 4.55 -17.18 13.87
C ASP A 125 4.51 -17.43 15.38
N VAL A 126 3.68 -16.70 16.12
CA VAL A 126 3.46 -16.90 17.56
C VAL A 126 2.67 -18.19 17.82
N THR A 127 1.65 -18.49 17.04
CA THR A 127 0.84 -19.72 17.22
C THR A 127 1.60 -20.98 16.83
N ALA A 128 2.52 -20.89 15.86
CA ALA A 128 3.43 -21.97 15.51
C ALA A 128 4.60 -22.13 16.50
N ALA A 129 4.79 -21.18 17.41
CA ALA A 129 5.89 -21.19 18.36
C ALA A 129 5.73 -22.30 19.41
N ASN A 130 6.81 -23.03 19.68
CA ASN A 130 6.87 -23.97 20.79
C ASN A 130 7.29 -23.25 22.09
N ALA A 131 6.45 -22.29 22.52
CA ALA A 131 6.70 -21.45 23.69
C ALA A 131 6.52 -22.23 25.01
N THR A 132 7.24 -21.81 26.06
CA THR A 132 7.01 -22.34 27.41
C THR A 132 5.63 -21.92 27.95
N VAL A 133 5.14 -22.57 29.00
CA VAL A 133 3.82 -22.28 29.58
C VAL A 133 3.70 -20.80 29.98
N ASP A 134 4.74 -20.27 30.65
CA ASP A 134 4.75 -18.87 31.10
C ASP A 134 4.81 -17.88 29.93
N GLN A 135 5.60 -18.17 28.89
CA GLN A 135 5.67 -17.34 27.68
C GLN A 135 4.36 -17.37 26.90
N ARG A 136 3.71 -18.54 26.83
CA ARG A 136 2.46 -18.72 26.09
C ARG A 136 1.32 -17.91 26.70
N ALA A 137 1.24 -17.82 28.03
CA ALA A 137 0.25 -16.96 28.69
C ALA A 137 0.42 -15.48 28.30
N ILE A 138 1.66 -14.97 28.25
CA ILE A 138 1.95 -13.60 27.83
C ILE A 138 1.61 -13.40 26.35
N LEU A 139 1.99 -14.36 25.49
CA LEU A 139 1.73 -14.32 24.05
C LEU A 139 0.22 -14.36 23.74
N ASP A 140 -0.53 -15.20 24.43
CA ASP A 140 -1.99 -15.28 24.27
C ASP A 140 -2.66 -13.97 24.72
N GLN A 141 -2.18 -13.35 25.80
CA GLN A 141 -2.63 -12.03 26.22
C GLN A 141 -2.32 -10.96 25.16
N CYS A 142 -1.11 -10.97 24.60
CA CYS A 142 -0.73 -10.06 23.52
C CYS A 142 -1.64 -10.16 22.29
N VAL A 143 -1.86 -11.39 21.82
CA VAL A 143 -2.70 -11.67 20.65
C VAL A 143 -4.15 -11.31 20.96
N GLY A 144 -4.61 -11.54 22.19
CA GLY A 144 -5.91 -11.08 22.67
C GLY A 144 -6.08 -9.57 22.53
N THR A 145 -5.11 -8.78 23.00
CA THR A 145 -5.14 -7.31 22.87
C THR A 145 -5.10 -6.84 21.41
N LEU A 146 -4.34 -7.54 20.55
CA LEU A 146 -4.34 -7.28 19.11
C LEU A 146 -5.73 -7.51 18.48
N HIS A 147 -6.43 -8.56 18.92
CA HIS A 147 -7.75 -8.89 18.42
C HIS A 147 -8.83 -7.91 18.90
N GLU A 148 -8.73 -7.45 20.17
CA GLU A 148 -9.67 -6.50 20.77
C GLU A 148 -9.71 -5.14 20.07
N LYS A 149 -8.60 -4.71 19.44
CA LYS A 149 -8.58 -3.45 18.66
C LYS A 149 -9.48 -3.49 17.41
N GLY A 150 -10.02 -4.66 17.04
CA GLY A 150 -11.15 -4.76 16.11
C GLY A 150 -10.82 -4.40 14.65
N VAL A 151 -9.57 -4.57 14.22
CA VAL A 151 -9.18 -4.27 12.84
C VAL A 151 -9.82 -5.25 11.86
N ASN A 152 -10.51 -4.72 10.84
CA ASN A 152 -11.19 -5.55 9.85
C ASN A 152 -10.23 -5.97 8.74
N HIS A 153 -9.50 -7.05 8.99
CA HIS A 153 -8.56 -7.64 8.01
C HIS A 153 -9.23 -8.04 6.68
N GLY A 154 -10.54 -8.30 6.69
CA GLY A 154 -11.31 -8.58 5.49
C GLY A 154 -11.41 -7.38 4.55
N LEU A 155 -11.58 -6.18 5.10
CA LEU A 155 -11.59 -4.92 4.33
C LEU A 155 -10.22 -4.67 3.70
N THR A 156 -9.16 -4.79 4.48
CA THR A 156 -7.77 -4.64 4.02
C THR A 156 -7.44 -5.58 2.88
N ASN A 157 -7.81 -6.85 2.98
CA ASN A 157 -7.56 -7.82 1.92
C ASN A 157 -8.30 -7.46 0.62
N ARG A 158 -9.52 -6.94 0.71
CA ARG A 158 -10.28 -6.45 -0.46
C ARG A 158 -9.61 -5.22 -1.08
N LEU A 159 -9.15 -4.28 -0.27
CA LEU A 159 -8.42 -3.10 -0.71
C LEU A 159 -7.07 -3.45 -1.36
N ALA A 160 -6.32 -4.38 -0.77
CA ALA A 160 -5.07 -4.88 -1.33
C ALA A 160 -5.30 -5.60 -2.68
N ALA A 161 -6.36 -6.41 -2.79
CA ALA A 161 -6.75 -7.04 -4.05
C ALA A 161 -7.18 -6.02 -5.11
N ALA A 162 -7.92 -4.97 -4.72
CA ALA A 162 -8.29 -3.88 -5.62
C ALA A 162 -7.04 -3.13 -6.12
N MET A 163 -6.11 -2.79 -5.23
CA MET A 163 -4.83 -2.18 -5.60
C MET A 163 -4.02 -3.06 -6.55
N PHE A 164 -3.97 -4.37 -6.29
CA PHE A 164 -3.31 -5.33 -7.17
C PHE A 164 -3.92 -5.33 -8.58
N ALA A 165 -5.25 -5.38 -8.68
CA ALA A 165 -5.95 -5.37 -9.95
C ALA A 165 -5.74 -4.05 -10.72
N LEU A 166 -5.79 -2.91 -10.02
CA LEU A 166 -5.54 -1.59 -10.57
C LEU A 166 -4.12 -1.45 -11.13
N LEU A 167 -3.10 -1.94 -10.40
CA LEU A 167 -1.73 -1.94 -10.89
C LEU A 167 -1.54 -2.85 -12.12
N ILE A 168 -2.24 -3.98 -12.21
CA ILE A 168 -2.25 -4.82 -13.42
C ILE A 168 -2.84 -4.04 -14.61
N ILE A 169 -3.97 -3.36 -14.40
CA ILE A 169 -4.59 -2.51 -15.45
C ILE A 169 -3.59 -1.43 -15.88
N SER A 170 -2.87 -0.83 -14.93
CA SER A 170 -1.84 0.16 -15.22
C SER A 170 -0.71 -0.38 -16.12
N VAL A 171 -0.27 -1.62 -15.90
CA VAL A 171 0.70 -2.28 -16.79
C VAL A 171 0.18 -2.35 -18.24
N PHE A 172 -1.09 -2.71 -18.43
CA PHE A 172 -1.70 -2.78 -19.76
C PHE A 172 -1.90 -1.40 -20.40
N LEU A 173 -2.31 -0.39 -19.64
CA LEU A 173 -2.44 0.97 -20.14
C LEU A 173 -1.08 1.54 -20.57
N ASN A 174 -0.02 1.28 -19.81
CA ASN A 174 1.35 1.60 -20.21
C ASN A 174 1.76 0.99 -21.55
N ALA A 175 1.49 -0.31 -21.72
CA ALA A 175 1.77 -0.99 -22.99
C ALA A 175 0.93 -0.42 -24.14
N GLY A 176 -0.34 -0.10 -23.87
CA GLY A 176 -1.24 0.55 -24.83
C GLY A 176 -0.78 1.95 -25.23
N ALA A 177 -0.29 2.76 -24.29
CA ALA A 177 0.26 4.09 -24.55
C ALA A 177 1.50 4.00 -25.46
N LEU A 178 2.39 3.04 -25.21
CA LEU A 178 3.55 2.80 -26.06
C LEU A 178 3.15 2.40 -27.49
N ALA A 179 2.17 1.50 -27.63
CA ALA A 179 1.66 1.09 -28.94
C ALA A 179 0.99 2.27 -29.68
N ALA A 180 0.20 3.09 -28.98
CA ALA A 180 -0.44 4.27 -29.53
C ALA A 180 0.60 5.33 -29.97
N ALA A 181 1.66 5.52 -29.19
CA ALA A 181 2.76 6.43 -29.54
C ALA A 181 3.51 5.96 -30.79
N ALA A 182 3.79 4.65 -30.89
CA ALA A 182 4.41 4.06 -32.06
C ALA A 182 3.53 4.22 -33.32
N TRP A 183 2.22 4.03 -33.19
CA TRP A 183 1.28 4.17 -34.29
C TRP A 183 1.11 5.62 -34.75
N CYS A 184 1.05 6.57 -33.82
CA CYS A 184 0.86 7.99 -34.14
C CYS A 184 2.16 8.67 -34.60
N GLY A 185 3.31 7.99 -34.52
CA GLY A 185 4.63 8.58 -34.78
C GLY A 185 5.01 9.71 -33.82
N SER A 186 4.25 9.90 -32.74
CA SER A 186 4.44 10.96 -31.76
C SER A 186 3.99 10.50 -30.38
N GLY A 187 4.86 10.68 -29.38
CA GLY A 187 4.53 10.44 -27.97
C GLY A 187 3.57 11.47 -27.37
N PHE A 188 3.28 12.56 -28.07
CA PHE A 188 2.41 13.65 -27.61
C PHE A 188 1.04 13.65 -28.30
N GLY A 189 0.67 12.54 -28.96
CA GLY A 189 -0.64 12.40 -29.57
C GLY A 189 -1.77 12.44 -28.54
N LYS A 190 -2.93 13.01 -28.91
CA LYS A 190 -4.12 13.08 -28.03
C LYS A 190 -4.53 11.70 -27.48
N SER A 191 -4.38 10.65 -28.28
CA SER A 191 -4.70 9.28 -27.87
C SER A 191 -3.75 8.75 -26.79
N VAL A 192 -2.45 9.07 -26.88
CA VAL A 192 -1.45 8.70 -25.87
C VAL A 192 -1.75 9.43 -24.56
N PHE A 193 -2.05 10.73 -24.65
CA PHE A 193 -2.39 11.57 -23.51
C PHE A 193 -3.59 11.03 -22.71
N ILE A 194 -4.66 10.58 -23.38
CA ILE A 194 -5.85 10.05 -22.68
C ILE A 194 -5.51 8.76 -21.92
N ILE A 195 -4.73 7.87 -22.53
CA ILE A 195 -4.32 6.60 -21.89
C ILE A 195 -3.44 6.89 -20.67
N GLU A 196 -2.48 7.81 -20.82
CA GLU A 196 -1.58 8.21 -19.73
C GLU A 196 -2.32 8.91 -18.58
N LEU A 197 -3.33 9.73 -18.88
CA LEU A 197 -4.17 10.37 -17.86
C LEU A 197 -4.93 9.33 -17.02
N VAL A 198 -5.56 8.35 -17.67
CA VAL A 198 -6.29 7.28 -16.96
C VAL A 198 -5.34 6.46 -16.08
N ASP A 199 -4.15 6.16 -16.60
CA ASP A 199 -3.14 5.44 -15.83
C ASP A 199 -2.64 6.23 -14.61
N GLU A 200 -2.41 7.54 -14.76
CA GLU A 200 -2.00 8.41 -13.65
C GLU A 200 -3.08 8.44 -12.55
N MET A 201 -4.35 8.55 -12.92
CA MET A 201 -5.48 8.48 -11.99
C MET A 201 -5.53 7.15 -11.23
N ILE A 202 -5.22 6.04 -11.91
CA ILE A 202 -5.12 4.72 -11.30
C ILE A 202 -3.96 4.66 -10.29
N LEU A 203 -2.79 5.21 -10.63
CA LEU A 203 -1.64 5.24 -9.72
C LEU A 203 -1.92 6.07 -8.46
N VAL A 204 -2.54 7.25 -8.60
CA VAL A 204 -2.97 8.07 -7.45
C VAL A 204 -3.95 7.29 -6.57
N THR A 205 -4.90 6.59 -7.19
CA THR A 205 -5.86 5.73 -6.46
C THR A 205 -5.14 4.61 -5.70
N CYS A 206 -4.13 3.97 -6.31
CA CYS A 206 -3.33 2.93 -5.64
C CYS A 206 -2.58 3.49 -4.42
N ILE A 207 -1.96 4.67 -4.55
CA ILE A 207 -1.28 5.35 -3.43
C ILE A 207 -2.28 5.65 -2.31
N GLY A 208 -3.46 6.17 -2.65
CA GLY A 208 -4.53 6.45 -1.69
C GLY A 208 -5.03 5.18 -0.97
N ILE A 209 -5.27 4.10 -1.71
CA ILE A 209 -5.65 2.80 -1.14
C ILE A 209 -4.56 2.29 -0.19
N PHE A 210 -3.29 2.39 -0.58
CA PHE A 210 -2.17 1.94 0.25
C PHE A 210 -2.09 2.72 1.57
N ILE A 211 -2.19 4.05 1.51
CA ILE A 211 -2.23 4.90 2.72
C ILE A 211 -3.45 4.55 3.58
N GLY A 212 -4.61 4.31 2.95
CA GLY A 212 -5.81 3.86 3.64
C GLY A 212 -5.62 2.53 4.37
N ILE A 213 -4.97 1.55 3.72
CA ILE A 213 -4.59 0.27 4.35
C ILE A 213 -3.65 0.52 5.53
N GLY A 214 -2.60 1.34 5.34
CA GLY A 214 -1.66 1.67 6.42
C GLY A 214 -2.35 2.31 7.62
N ASN A 215 -3.23 3.28 7.39
CA ASN A 215 -3.99 3.93 8.45
C ASN A 215 -4.99 2.99 9.12
N HIS A 216 -5.61 2.07 8.38
CA HIS A 216 -6.55 1.13 8.95
C HIS A 216 -5.87 0.01 9.74
N GLU A 217 -4.81 -0.60 9.18
CA GLU A 217 -4.10 -1.74 9.75
C GLU A 217 -3.00 -1.37 10.74
N ILE A 218 -2.41 -0.18 10.64
CA ILE A 218 -1.35 0.26 11.55
C ILE A 218 -1.92 1.33 12.50
N GLY A 219 -2.70 2.28 11.96
CA GLY A 219 -3.34 3.35 12.73
C GLY A 219 -4.19 2.87 13.90
N GLY A 220 -4.99 1.81 13.71
CA GLY A 220 -5.83 1.23 14.76
C GLY A 220 -5.05 0.70 15.97
N TYR A 221 -3.74 0.54 15.84
CA TYR A 221 -2.90 -0.01 16.89
C TYR A 221 -1.89 0.94 17.50
N TYR A 222 -1.72 2.15 16.97
CA TYR A 222 -0.90 3.16 17.62
C TYR A 222 -1.48 3.49 18.99
N PRO A 223 -0.71 3.37 20.08
CA PRO A 223 -1.15 3.88 21.37
C PRO A 223 -1.17 5.42 21.31
N ASP A 224 -2.16 6.04 21.96
CA ASP A 224 -2.34 7.51 22.00
C ASP A 224 -1.09 8.27 22.52
N THR A 225 -0.17 7.55 23.16
CA THR A 225 1.08 8.07 23.72
C THR A 225 2.22 8.17 22.70
N LEU A 226 2.13 7.48 21.55
CA LEU A 226 3.16 7.57 20.51
C LEU A 226 2.86 8.75 19.57
N ARG A 227 3.74 9.76 19.58
CA ARG A 227 3.69 10.82 18.57
C ARG A 227 4.20 10.26 17.26
N LEU A 228 3.48 10.47 16.15
CA LEU A 228 3.90 10.04 14.80
C LEU A 228 5.33 10.47 14.43
N ARG A 229 5.82 11.57 15.04
CA ARG A 229 7.18 12.07 14.85
C ARG A 229 8.29 11.13 15.35
N ASP A 230 7.97 10.17 16.23
CA ASP A 230 8.95 9.26 16.85
C ASP A 230 9.14 7.95 16.07
N ILE A 231 8.39 7.78 14.98
CA ILE A 231 8.56 6.67 14.05
C ILE A 231 9.13 7.23 12.75
N ASP A 232 10.22 6.63 12.28
CA ASP A 232 10.75 6.95 10.97
C ASP A 232 9.78 6.35 9.93
N ASP A 233 8.99 7.21 9.28
CA ASP A 233 8.03 6.79 8.23
C ASP A 233 8.72 5.97 7.13
N LYS A 234 10.03 6.18 6.92
CA LYS A 234 10.85 5.41 5.98
C LYS A 234 11.12 3.98 6.44
N ALA A 235 11.04 3.71 7.75
CA ALA A 235 11.28 2.38 8.28
C ALA A 235 10.11 1.43 8.01
N ILE A 236 8.87 1.96 8.05
CA ILE A 236 7.64 1.18 7.81
C ILE A 236 7.36 1.03 6.31
N LEU A 237 7.57 2.11 5.55
CA LEU A 237 7.30 2.15 4.12
C LEU A 237 8.45 1.52 3.35
N GLY A 238 8.19 0.34 2.78
CA GLY A 238 9.18 -0.40 2.00
C GLY A 238 9.51 0.27 0.65
N VAL A 239 10.53 -0.26 -0.02
CA VAL A 239 11.01 0.26 -1.31
C VAL A 239 9.90 0.28 -2.37
N GLY A 240 9.00 -0.70 -2.36
CA GLY A 240 7.89 -0.78 -3.30
C GLY A 240 6.96 0.43 -3.24
N PHE A 241 6.75 1.02 -2.06
CA PHE A 241 5.96 2.25 -1.92
C PHE A 241 6.66 3.45 -2.55
N TRP A 242 7.97 3.60 -2.30
CA TRP A 242 8.77 4.65 -2.93
C TRP A 242 8.85 4.50 -4.45
N LEU A 243 8.84 3.26 -4.96
CA LEU A 243 8.74 3.00 -6.39
C LEU A 243 7.39 3.45 -6.98
N LEU A 244 6.28 3.31 -6.25
CA LEU A 244 4.99 3.86 -6.68
C LEU A 244 5.03 5.40 -6.76
N ILE A 245 5.62 6.06 -5.76
CA ILE A 245 5.81 7.52 -5.78
C ILE A 245 6.73 7.93 -6.93
N ALA A 246 7.84 7.22 -7.14
CA ALA A 246 8.77 7.51 -8.23
C ALA A 246 8.09 7.35 -9.60
N MET A 247 7.25 6.33 -9.77
CA MET A 247 6.47 6.13 -10.98
C MET A 247 5.50 7.29 -11.24
N PHE A 248 4.77 7.72 -10.23
CA PHE A 248 3.90 8.90 -10.32
C PHE A 248 4.71 10.17 -10.64
N THR A 249 5.83 10.39 -9.96
CA THR A 249 6.65 11.60 -10.12
C THR A 249 7.31 11.67 -11.50
N THR A 250 7.80 10.55 -12.00
CA THR A 250 8.40 10.49 -13.35
C THR A 250 7.37 10.80 -14.44
N ARG A 251 6.12 10.36 -14.26
CA ARG A 251 4.98 10.72 -15.14
C ARG A 251 4.64 12.20 -15.04
N ALA A 252 4.50 12.72 -13.83
CA ALA A 252 4.19 14.14 -13.60
C ALA A 252 5.20 15.08 -14.28
N ILE A 253 6.48 14.77 -14.20
CA ILE A 253 7.55 15.55 -14.83
C ILE A 253 7.52 15.44 -16.36
N SER A 254 7.09 14.29 -16.90
CA SER A 254 7.05 14.06 -18.35
C SER A 254 5.98 14.90 -19.06
N HIS A 255 4.86 15.16 -18.39
CA HIS A 255 3.73 15.93 -18.93
C HIS A 255 3.14 16.88 -17.87
N PRO A 256 3.63 18.13 -17.76
CA PRO A 256 3.20 19.05 -16.70
C PRO A 256 1.70 19.37 -16.77
N PHE A 257 1.09 19.33 -17.96
CA PHE A 257 -0.36 19.49 -18.11
C PHE A 257 -1.16 18.31 -17.53
N LEU A 258 -0.67 17.07 -17.67
CA LEU A 258 -1.29 15.90 -17.05
C LEU A 258 -1.24 16.03 -15.53
N PHE A 259 -0.09 16.42 -14.98
CA PHE A 259 0.06 16.64 -13.55
C PHE A 259 -0.93 17.68 -13.00
N ILE A 260 -1.11 18.83 -13.68
CA ILE A 260 -2.07 19.86 -13.25
C ILE A 260 -3.50 19.29 -13.24
N ILE A 261 -3.91 18.59 -14.29
CA ILE A 261 -5.24 17.99 -14.38
C ILE A 261 -5.44 16.95 -13.29
N THR A 262 -4.49 16.03 -13.12
CA THR A 262 -4.53 14.98 -12.10
C THR A 262 -4.59 15.58 -10.69
N LEU A 263 -3.82 16.65 -10.42
CA LEU A 263 -3.86 17.36 -9.14
C LEU A 263 -5.22 18.02 -8.90
N ILE A 264 -5.81 18.66 -9.92
CA ILE A 264 -7.16 19.24 -9.82
C ILE A 264 -8.18 18.14 -9.52
N VAL A 265 -8.14 17.01 -10.24
CA VAL A 265 -9.07 15.90 -10.02
C VAL A 265 -8.86 15.27 -8.63
N ALA A 266 -7.63 15.06 -8.20
CA ALA A 266 -7.30 14.54 -6.87
C ALA A 266 -7.80 15.49 -5.77
N LEU A 267 -7.58 16.80 -5.92
CA LEU A 267 -8.13 17.79 -5.00
C LEU A 267 -9.65 17.78 -4.99
N LEU A 268 -10.31 17.69 -6.15
CA LEU A 268 -11.77 17.58 -6.21
C LEU A 268 -12.27 16.32 -5.49
N ILE A 269 -11.62 15.17 -5.69
CA ILE A 269 -11.96 13.92 -5.00
C ILE A 269 -11.80 14.04 -3.47
N LEU A 270 -10.81 14.80 -2.98
CA LEU A 270 -10.61 15.04 -1.55
C LEU A 270 -11.56 16.08 -0.97
N ILE A 271 -11.77 17.18 -1.70
CA ILE A 271 -12.55 18.34 -1.25
C ILE A 271 -14.05 18.05 -1.33
N LEU A 272 -14.53 17.34 -2.35
CA LEU A 272 -15.96 17.10 -2.56
C LEU A 272 -16.61 16.34 -1.38
N PRO A 273 -16.04 15.25 -0.84
CA PRO A 273 -16.55 14.59 0.36
C PRO A 273 -16.53 15.50 1.58
N LEU A 274 -15.48 16.31 1.76
CA LEU A 274 -15.38 17.25 2.88
C LEU A 274 -16.44 18.35 2.79
N ILE A 275 -16.69 18.87 1.59
CA ILE A 275 -17.77 19.83 1.33
C ILE A 275 -19.12 19.18 1.61
N ILE A 276 -19.36 17.95 1.12
CA ILE A 276 -20.61 17.23 1.38
C ILE A 276 -20.80 17.01 2.89
N LEU A 277 -19.77 16.54 3.60
CA LEU A 277 -19.79 16.37 5.05
C LEU A 277 -20.06 17.70 5.77
N TRP A 278 -19.41 18.78 5.34
CA TRP A 278 -19.63 20.09 5.92
C TRP A 278 -21.07 20.59 5.70
N PHE A 279 -21.64 20.40 4.52
CA PHE A 279 -23.04 20.71 4.25
C PHE A 279 -24.01 19.83 5.05
N CYS A 280 -23.70 18.54 5.21
CA CYS A 280 -24.50 17.62 6.02
C CYS A 280 -24.49 18.01 7.50
N CYS A 281 -23.33 18.33 8.07
CA CYS A 281 -23.20 18.68 9.49
C CYS A 281 -23.66 20.13 9.79
N SER A 282 -23.55 21.06 8.83
CA SER A 282 -24.03 22.44 9.01
C SER A 282 -25.55 22.57 8.90
N SER A 283 -26.24 21.53 8.41
CA SER A 283 -27.70 21.51 8.31
C SER A 283 -28.40 21.07 9.61
N GLU A 284 -27.66 20.67 10.64
CA GLU A 284 -28.23 20.19 11.90
C GLU A 284 -28.68 21.33 12.83
N ASP A 285 -28.20 22.56 12.60
CA ASP A 285 -28.58 23.75 13.38
C ASP A 285 -30.04 24.19 13.12
N SER A 286 -30.66 23.74 12.01
CA SER A 286 -32.08 24.01 11.72
C SER A 286 -33.04 22.96 12.28
N ARG A 287 -32.56 21.78 12.73
CA ARG A 287 -33.43 20.73 13.27
C ARG A 287 -33.72 20.91 14.76
N ASP A 288 -32.80 21.48 15.52
CA ASP A 288 -33.00 21.71 16.96
C ASP A 288 -34.09 22.74 17.25
N GLU A 289 -34.25 23.79 16.43
CA GLU A 289 -35.38 24.73 16.57
C GLU A 289 -36.74 24.05 16.31
N THR A 290 -36.82 23.14 15.33
CA THR A 290 -38.08 22.44 15.04
C THR A 290 -38.47 21.41 16.12
N VAL A 291 -37.49 20.71 16.72
CA VAL A 291 -37.78 19.73 17.79
C VAL A 291 -38.16 20.43 19.10
N VAL A 292 -37.53 21.56 19.43
CA VAL A 292 -37.91 22.38 20.60
C VAL A 292 -39.32 22.96 20.44
N THR A 293 -39.69 23.39 19.23
CA THR A 293 -41.02 23.96 18.96
C THR A 293 -42.14 22.91 18.99
N VAL A 294 -41.86 21.65 18.62
CA VAL A 294 -42.83 20.56 18.71
C VAL A 294 -42.99 20.07 20.16
N ARG A 295 -41.89 19.94 20.93
CA ARG A 295 -41.95 19.56 22.35
C ARG A 295 -42.74 20.58 23.18
N SER A 296 -42.54 21.88 22.96
CA SER A 296 -43.28 22.91 23.70
C SER A 296 -44.78 22.92 23.40
N ARG A 297 -45.19 22.62 22.15
CA ARG A 297 -46.62 22.48 21.81
C ARG A 297 -47.27 21.24 22.41
N VAL A 298 -46.53 20.13 22.48
CA VAL A 298 -47.06 18.90 23.09
C VAL A 298 -47.25 19.11 24.59
N GLU A 299 -46.30 19.73 25.29
CA GLU A 299 -46.43 20.03 26.73
C GLU A 299 -47.63 20.94 27.05
N HIS A 300 -47.94 21.92 26.19
CA HIS A 300 -49.12 22.77 26.38
C HIS A 300 -50.46 22.03 26.24
N ILE A 301 -50.53 20.98 25.40
CA ILE A 301 -51.77 20.20 25.21
C ILE A 301 -52.06 19.33 26.45
N TRP A 302 -51.02 18.76 27.08
CA TRP A 302 -51.20 17.91 28.27
C TRP A 302 -51.60 18.68 29.53
N VAL A 303 -51.27 19.98 29.61
CA VAL A 303 -51.67 20.82 30.75
C VAL A 303 -53.15 21.19 30.69
N GLU A 304 -53.70 21.51 29.51
CA GLU A 304 -55.13 21.85 29.35
C GLU A 304 -56.08 20.67 29.59
N GLU A 305 -55.65 19.43 29.37
CA GLU A 305 -56.48 18.24 29.61
C GLU A 305 -56.54 17.85 31.10
N SER A 306 -55.63 18.38 31.93
CA SER A 306 -55.61 18.12 33.38
C SER A 306 -56.46 19.09 34.21
N GLU A 307 -56.96 20.17 33.61
CA GLU A 307 -57.82 21.18 34.26
C GLU A 307 -59.31 21.06 33.90
N LYS A 308 -59.71 20.00 33.21
CA LYS A 308 -61.13 19.63 32.98
C LYS A 308 -61.51 18.36 33.71
#